data_AF-A0A3B4FV68-F1
#
_entry.id   AF-A0A3B4FV68-F1
#
_cell.length_a   1.000
_cell.length_b   1.000
_cell.length_c   1.000
_cell.angle_alpha   90.00
_cell.angle_beta   90.00
_cell.angle_gamma   90.00
#
_symmetry.space_group_name_H-M   'P 1'
#
loop_
_entity.id
_entity.type
_entity.pdbx_description
1 polymer ?
#
loop_
_entity_poly.entity_id
_entity_poly.type
_entity_poly.pdbx_seq_one_letter_code
_entity_poly.pdbx_strand_id
1 'polypeptide(L)'
;MKHVVEEQTVLRQLVAELKGILLTPPGAAADAPSPGPSLSTAAASPLPPSPPTLQREHPLPAPEKFSGDLDKSRGFLTQCSFIFREQPRSYFSDGAKVGLMVESMTGRALQWAQAVVSMQPAISYEDFLCKFRCVFDKGSSTSEEQCLHFSPVEQEI
;
A
#
# COMPACT_ATOMS: atom_id res chain seq x y z
N MET A 1 -11.84 -14.99 -24.91
CA MET A 1 -11.56 -13.73 -25.64
C MET A 1 -12.72 -12.72 -25.60
N LYS A 2 -13.99 -13.13 -25.75
CA LYS A 2 -15.15 -12.21 -25.77
C LYS A 2 -15.36 -11.44 -24.45
N HIS A 3 -15.16 -12.11 -23.32
CA HIS A 3 -15.36 -11.55 -21.98
C HIS A 3 -14.38 -10.42 -21.63
N VAL A 4 -13.13 -10.51 -22.11
CA VAL A 4 -12.10 -9.49 -21.87
C VAL A 4 -12.40 -8.20 -22.65
N VAL A 5 -13.06 -8.31 -23.80
CA VAL A 5 -13.45 -7.15 -24.63
C VAL A 5 -14.65 -6.40 -24.05
N GLU A 6 -15.56 -7.13 -23.40
CA GLU A 6 -16.72 -6.54 -22.72
C GLU A 6 -16.30 -5.73 -21.48
N GLU A 7 -15.44 -6.31 -20.64
CA GLU A 7 -14.88 -5.64 -19.45
C GLU A 7 -14.09 -4.39 -19.85
N GLN A 8 -13.30 -4.47 -20.92
CA GLN A 8 -12.60 -3.31 -21.49
C GLN A 8 -13.55 -2.23 -22.03
N THR A 9 -14.72 -2.61 -22.56
CA THR A 9 -15.72 -1.65 -23.03
C THR A 9 -16.35 -0.88 -21.86
N VAL A 10 -16.67 -1.59 -20.77
CA VAL A 10 -17.25 -0.99 -19.56
C VAL A 10 -16.28 0.01 -18.93
N LEU A 11 -15.01 -0.38 -18.78
CA LEU A 11 -13.94 0.49 -18.26
C LEU A 11 -13.76 1.75 -19.12
N ARG A 12 -13.76 1.63 -20.44
CA ARG A 12 -13.64 2.78 -21.35
C ARG A 12 -14.84 3.71 -21.27
N GLN A 13 -16.05 3.17 -21.11
CA GLN A 13 -17.26 3.98 -20.98
C GLN A 13 -17.27 4.77 -19.67
N LEU A 14 -16.83 4.16 -18.57
CA LEU A 14 -16.73 4.80 -17.26
C LEU A 14 -15.75 5.99 -17.28
N VAL A 15 -14.59 5.82 -17.94
CA VAL A 15 -13.59 6.89 -18.10
C VAL A 15 -14.12 8.07 -18.93
N ALA A 16 -14.91 7.80 -19.97
CA ALA A 16 -15.50 8.84 -20.79
C ALA A 16 -16.52 9.69 -20.02
N GLU A 17 -17.31 9.05 -19.16
CA GLU A 17 -18.31 9.74 -18.34
C GLU A 17 -17.64 10.64 -17.28
N LEU A 18 -16.65 10.10 -16.56
CA LEU A 18 -15.92 10.84 -15.52
C LEU A 18 -15.19 12.07 -16.10
N LYS A 19 -14.72 11.97 -17.34
CA LYS A 19 -14.07 13.07 -18.06
C LYS A 19 -15.05 14.16 -18.51
N GLY A 20 -16.30 13.81 -18.82
CA GLY A 20 -17.36 14.78 -19.14
C GLY A 20 -17.70 15.68 -17.96
N ILE A 21 -17.72 15.11 -16.76
CA ILE A 21 -18.01 15.83 -15.52
C ILE A 21 -16.86 16.79 -15.16
N LEU A 22 -15.61 16.39 -15.40
CA LEU A 22 -14.43 17.17 -14.98
C LEU A 22 -14.02 18.29 -15.95
N LEU A 23 -14.50 18.27 -17.20
CA LEU A 23 -14.08 19.21 -18.26
C LEU A 23 -15.19 20.16 -18.73
N THR A 24 -16.18 20.47 -17.90
CA THR A 24 -17.13 21.54 -18.22
C THR A 24 -16.51 22.89 -17.83
N PRO A 25 -16.02 23.72 -18.78
CA PRO A 25 -15.61 25.08 -18.43
C PRO A 25 -16.86 25.91 -18.08
N PRO A 26 -16.83 26.77 -17.05
CA PRO A 26 -17.79 27.85 -16.94
C PRO A 26 -17.58 28.79 -18.13
N GLY A 27 -18.66 29.05 -18.87
CA GLY A 27 -18.66 29.79 -20.13
C GLY A 27 -17.99 31.15 -20.06
N ALA A 28 -17.20 31.45 -21.10
CA ALA A 28 -16.65 32.77 -21.36
C ALA A 28 -17.66 33.63 -22.16
N ALA A 29 -17.55 34.94 -21.94
CA ALA A 29 -18.55 35.99 -22.08
C ALA A 29 -18.69 36.67 -23.47
N ALA A 30 -19.67 37.59 -23.52
CA ALA A 30 -19.93 38.72 -24.44
C ALA A 30 -20.83 38.42 -25.67
N ASP A 31 -21.93 39.16 -25.98
CA ASP A 31 -22.11 40.63 -25.96
C ASP A 31 -23.61 41.08 -25.97
N ALA A 32 -23.99 41.98 -25.02
CA ALA A 32 -25.00 43.08 -24.94
C ALA A 32 -26.48 42.99 -25.46
N PRO A 33 -27.44 43.90 -25.07
CA PRO A 33 -27.56 44.87 -23.96
C PRO A 33 -28.87 44.78 -23.09
N SER A 34 -28.88 45.51 -21.96
CA SER A 34 -29.90 45.65 -20.88
C SER A 34 -31.22 46.37 -21.32
N PRO A 35 -32.36 46.34 -20.57
CA PRO A 35 -32.48 46.85 -19.18
C PRO A 35 -33.47 46.13 -18.22
N GLY A 36 -33.22 46.24 -16.91
CA GLY A 36 -34.25 46.00 -15.87
C GLY A 36 -33.66 45.92 -14.46
N PRO A 37 -34.07 46.79 -13.50
CA PRO A 37 -33.51 46.80 -12.16
C PRO A 37 -34.23 45.76 -11.29
N SER A 38 -33.50 44.81 -10.74
CA SER A 38 -33.97 44.05 -9.59
C SER A 38 -32.86 44.00 -8.56
N LEU A 39 -33.01 44.84 -7.55
CA LEU A 39 -32.25 44.79 -6.32
C LEU A 39 -32.56 43.46 -5.64
N SER A 40 -31.66 42.48 -5.77
CA SER A 40 -31.69 41.28 -4.96
C SER A 40 -30.45 41.28 -4.06
N THR A 41 -30.70 41.56 -2.79
CA THR A 41 -29.74 41.41 -1.69
C THR A 41 -29.17 39.99 -1.69
N ALA A 42 -27.95 39.83 -2.20
CA ALA A 42 -27.21 38.58 -2.08
C ALA A 42 -26.51 38.57 -0.72
N ALA A 43 -27.11 37.84 0.22
CA ALA A 43 -26.49 37.50 1.50
C ALA A 43 -25.16 36.77 1.26
N ALA A 44 -24.06 37.34 1.76
CA ALA A 44 -22.76 36.69 1.79
C ALA A 44 -22.84 35.44 2.66
N SER A 45 -22.91 34.26 2.03
CA SER A 45 -22.83 32.98 2.74
C SER A 45 -21.36 32.71 3.10
N PRO A 46 -21.05 32.33 4.36
CA PRO A 46 -19.69 31.96 4.74
C PRO A 46 -19.29 30.68 3.99
N LEU A 47 -18.15 30.70 3.29
CA LEU A 47 -17.59 29.51 2.65
C LEU A 47 -17.35 28.41 3.71
N PRO A 48 -17.68 27.15 3.42
CA PRO A 48 -17.38 26.03 4.32
C PRO A 48 -15.86 25.88 4.50
N PRO A 49 -15.38 25.41 5.67
CA PRO A 49 -13.96 25.13 5.88
C PRO A 49 -13.49 24.12 4.83
N SER A 50 -12.41 24.44 4.13
CA SER A 50 -11.80 23.54 3.16
C SER A 50 -11.50 22.19 3.84
N PRO A 51 -11.79 21.04 3.19
CA PRO A 51 -11.51 19.74 3.77
C PRO A 51 -10.01 19.64 4.09
N PRO A 52 -9.62 18.94 5.17
CA PRO A 52 -8.22 18.72 5.49
C PRO A 52 -7.55 18.10 4.27
N THR A 53 -6.50 18.73 3.78
CA THR A 53 -5.68 18.16 2.72
C THR A 53 -5.12 16.85 3.27
N LEU A 54 -5.63 15.71 2.79
CA LEU A 54 -4.99 14.43 3.04
C LEU A 54 -3.60 14.53 2.42
N GLN A 55 -2.60 14.79 3.25
CA GLN A 55 -1.20 14.77 2.81
C GLN A 55 -0.95 13.36 2.26
N ARG A 56 -0.95 13.27 0.94
CA ARG A 56 -0.64 12.08 0.18
C ARG A 56 0.84 11.81 0.43
N GLU A 57 1.16 10.70 1.08
CA GLU A 57 2.54 10.24 1.21
C GLU A 57 3.12 10.10 -0.21
N HIS A 58 4.32 10.66 -0.41
CA HIS A 58 4.95 10.63 -1.73
C HIS A 58 5.32 9.18 -2.07
N PRO A 59 5.03 8.69 -3.29
CA PRO A 59 5.40 7.33 -3.68
C PRO A 59 6.92 7.14 -3.58
N LEU A 60 7.34 6.19 -2.75
CA LEU A 60 8.74 5.77 -2.68
C LEU A 60 9.05 4.82 -3.84
N PRO A 61 10.31 4.77 -4.30
CA PRO A 61 10.75 3.73 -5.22
C PRO A 61 10.49 2.35 -4.61
N ALA A 62 10.08 1.40 -5.46
CA ALA A 62 9.80 0.05 -5.01
C ALA A 62 11.03 -0.59 -4.37
N PRO A 63 10.86 -1.36 -3.28
CA PRO A 63 11.95 -2.09 -2.66
C PRO A 63 12.63 -3.05 -3.63
N GLU A 64 13.94 -3.28 -3.44
CA GLU A 64 14.70 -4.24 -4.21
C GLU A 64 14.17 -5.65 -3.93
N LYS A 65 14.12 -6.48 -4.97
CA LYS A 65 13.64 -7.85 -4.84
C LYS A 65 14.67 -8.70 -4.09
N PHE A 66 14.23 -9.38 -3.04
CA PHE A 66 15.05 -10.29 -2.23
C PHE A 66 14.78 -11.76 -2.57
N SER A 67 15.77 -12.48 -3.08
CA SER A 67 15.62 -13.89 -3.50
C SER A 67 15.94 -14.92 -2.40
N GLY A 68 16.39 -14.47 -1.24
CA GLY A 68 16.88 -15.33 -0.14
C GLY A 68 18.41 -15.38 -0.04
N ASP A 69 19.11 -14.39 -0.57
CA ASP A 69 20.57 -14.32 -0.58
C ASP A 69 21.11 -13.76 0.74
N LEU A 70 21.94 -14.52 1.46
CA LEU A 70 22.32 -14.16 2.83
C LEU A 70 23.10 -12.84 2.90
N ASP A 71 23.94 -12.57 1.90
CA ASP A 71 24.72 -11.33 1.80
C ASP A 71 23.86 -10.08 1.61
N LYS A 72 22.63 -10.25 1.11
CA LYS A 72 21.68 -9.16 0.84
C LYS A 72 20.64 -8.97 1.95
N SER A 73 20.58 -9.87 2.92
CA SER A 73 19.58 -9.88 3.99
C SER A 73 19.52 -8.56 4.77
N ARG A 74 20.69 -8.03 5.18
CA ARG A 74 20.79 -6.78 5.93
C ARG A 74 20.38 -5.57 5.09
N GLY A 75 20.74 -5.54 3.80
CA GLY A 75 20.35 -4.48 2.87
C GLY A 75 18.83 -4.44 2.68
N PHE A 76 18.22 -5.61 2.51
CA PHE A 76 16.78 -5.76 2.42
C PHE A 76 16.04 -5.25 3.67
N LEU A 77 16.46 -5.67 4.87
CA LEU A 77 15.85 -5.19 6.13
C LEU A 77 15.98 -3.68 6.30
N THR A 78 17.14 -3.12 5.93
CA THR A 78 17.38 -1.67 5.98
C THR A 78 16.41 -0.92 5.06
N GLN A 79 16.18 -1.44 3.85
CA GLN A 79 15.26 -0.85 2.90
C GLN A 79 13.81 -0.89 3.40
N CYS A 80 13.35 -2.02 3.94
CA CYS A 80 12.02 -2.12 4.56
C CYS A 80 11.86 -1.12 5.70
N SER A 81 12.84 -1.05 6.61
CA SER A 81 12.81 -0.09 7.74
C SER A 81 12.75 1.36 7.28
N PHE A 82 13.44 1.70 6.19
CA PHE A 82 13.38 3.05 5.61
C PHE A 82 11.96 3.36 5.11
N ILE A 83 11.35 2.47 4.33
CA ILE A 83 9.99 2.65 3.81
C ILE A 83 8.98 2.84 4.94
N PHE A 84 9.07 2.04 6.01
CA PHE A 84 8.16 2.16 7.16
C PHE A 84 8.27 3.51 7.87
N ARG A 85 9.48 4.08 7.93
CA ARG A 85 9.71 5.40 8.55
C ARG A 85 9.19 6.54 7.69
N GLU A 86 9.35 6.43 6.38
CA GLU A 86 8.91 7.44 5.42
C GLU A 86 7.40 7.40 5.16
N GLN A 87 6.77 6.23 5.32
CA GLN A 87 5.34 6.03 5.12
C GLN A 87 4.62 5.45 6.36
N PRO A 88 4.68 6.12 7.53
CA PRO A 88 4.16 5.57 8.79
C PRO A 88 2.64 5.38 8.77
N ARG A 89 1.90 6.13 7.93
CA ARG A 89 0.45 5.96 7.78
C ARG A 89 0.08 4.75 6.94
N SER A 90 0.92 4.41 5.95
CA SER A 90 0.71 3.23 5.11
C SER A 90 1.12 1.95 5.84
N TYR A 91 2.13 2.01 6.72
CA TYR A 91 2.68 0.85 7.44
C TYR A 91 2.47 0.91 8.95
N PHE A 92 1.29 1.34 9.38
CA PHE A 92 0.92 1.41 10.80
C PHE A 92 0.63 0.05 11.43
N SER A 93 0.21 -0.93 10.61
CA SER A 93 -0.14 -2.29 11.06
C SER A 93 0.95 -3.29 10.72
N ASP A 94 1.03 -4.36 11.52
CA ASP A 94 1.97 -5.45 11.28
C ASP A 94 1.69 -6.16 9.94
N GLY A 95 0.42 -6.35 9.60
CA GLY A 95 0.03 -6.92 8.31
C GLY A 95 0.52 -6.10 7.11
N ALA A 96 0.49 -4.76 7.21
CA ALA A 96 1.02 -3.90 6.15
C ALA A 96 2.55 -4.02 6.03
N LYS A 97 3.27 -4.07 7.17
CA LYS A 97 4.73 -4.23 7.17
C LYS A 97 5.16 -5.58 6.61
N VAL A 98 4.52 -6.66 7.08
CA VAL A 98 4.76 -8.02 6.58
C VAL A 98 4.41 -8.09 5.10
N GLY A 99 3.28 -7.51 4.68
CA GLY A 99 2.86 -7.44 3.27
C GLY A 99 3.93 -6.84 2.36
N LEU A 100 4.53 -5.71 2.75
CA LEU A 100 5.64 -5.11 2.01
C LEU A 100 6.82 -6.07 1.87
N MET A 101 7.23 -6.70 2.98
CA MET A 101 8.35 -7.64 2.95
C MET A 101 8.07 -8.80 2.00
N VAL A 102 6.87 -9.41 2.08
CA VAL A 102 6.48 -10.52 1.19
C VAL A 102 6.43 -10.09 -0.27
N GLU A 103 5.84 -8.94 -0.59
CA GLU A 103 5.78 -8.43 -1.97
C GLU A 103 7.18 -8.18 -2.54
N SER A 104 8.13 -7.82 -1.69
CA SER A 104 9.51 -7.56 -2.03
C SER A 104 10.35 -8.84 -2.14
N MET A 105 9.81 -9.99 -1.75
CA MET A 105 10.52 -11.27 -1.82
C MET A 105 10.27 -11.98 -3.15
N THR A 106 11.24 -12.80 -3.56
CA THR A 106 11.20 -13.62 -4.78
C THR A 106 11.83 -14.98 -4.55
N GLY A 107 11.62 -15.92 -5.47
CA GLY A 107 12.27 -17.24 -5.41
C GLY A 107 12.06 -17.96 -4.07
N ARG A 108 13.16 -18.43 -3.47
CA ARG A 108 13.13 -19.20 -2.21
C ARG A 108 12.64 -18.37 -1.02
N ALA A 109 12.97 -17.07 -0.99
CA ALA A 109 12.49 -16.17 0.06
C ALA A 109 10.97 -16.03 0.03
N LEU A 110 10.38 -15.88 -1.16
CA LEU A 110 8.92 -15.78 -1.31
C LEU A 110 8.22 -17.08 -0.90
N GLN A 111 8.77 -18.23 -1.31
CA GLN A 111 8.23 -19.55 -0.91
C GLN A 111 8.23 -19.73 0.61
N TRP A 112 9.33 -19.37 1.26
CA TRP A 112 9.42 -19.37 2.73
C TRP A 112 8.39 -18.43 3.36
N ALA A 113 8.28 -17.20 2.86
CA ALA A 113 7.38 -16.20 3.42
C ALA A 113 5.92 -16.64 3.29
N GLN A 114 5.53 -17.17 2.13
CA GLN A 114 4.20 -17.74 1.89
C GLN A 114 3.88 -18.88 2.87
N ALA A 115 4.82 -19.77 3.15
CA ALA A 115 4.62 -20.84 4.13
C ALA A 115 4.40 -20.29 5.54
N VAL A 116 5.19 -19.29 5.96
CA VAL A 116 5.06 -18.65 7.28
C VAL A 116 3.69 -17.98 7.44
N VAL A 117 3.27 -17.16 6.47
CA VAL A 117 1.97 -16.46 6.54
C VAL A 117 0.78 -17.39 6.37
N SER A 118 0.94 -18.51 5.66
CA SER A 118 -0.12 -19.53 5.56
C SER A 118 -0.32 -20.24 6.90
N MET A 119 0.75 -20.48 7.65
CA MET A 119 0.68 -21.10 8.97
C MET A 119 0.21 -20.11 10.05
N GLN A 120 0.60 -18.83 9.95
CA GLN A 120 0.22 -17.76 10.87
C GLN A 120 -0.24 -16.51 10.10
N PRO A 121 -1.52 -16.43 9.70
CA PRO A 121 -2.04 -15.30 8.91
C PRO A 121 -1.99 -13.95 9.64
N ALA A 122 -2.01 -13.97 10.97
CA ALA A 122 -1.95 -12.79 11.84
C ALA A 122 -0.60 -12.65 12.56
N ILE A 123 0.48 -13.14 11.95
CA ILE A 123 1.83 -13.03 12.53
C ILE A 123 2.20 -11.55 12.75
N SER A 124 2.78 -11.26 13.92
CA SER A 124 3.31 -9.93 14.22
C SER A 124 4.54 -9.63 13.35
N TYR A 125 4.84 -8.35 13.16
CA TYR A 125 6.03 -7.95 12.42
C TYR A 125 7.31 -8.44 13.11
N GLU A 126 7.34 -8.40 14.45
CA GLU A 126 8.49 -8.85 15.24
C GLU A 126 8.72 -10.36 15.13
N ASP A 127 7.66 -11.18 15.18
CA ASP A 127 7.78 -12.63 15.04
C ASP A 127 8.21 -13.02 13.63
N PHE A 128 7.67 -12.32 12.61
CA PHE A 128 8.08 -12.52 11.23
C PHE A 128 9.56 -12.17 11.03
N LEU A 129 10.02 -11.04 11.58
CA LEU A 129 11.43 -10.65 11.56
C LEU A 129 12.33 -11.64 12.29
N CYS A 130 11.89 -12.16 13.44
CA CYS A 130 12.65 -13.17 14.18
C CYS A 130 12.89 -14.40 13.31
N LYS A 131 11.81 -14.95 12.72
CA LYS A 131 11.89 -16.10 11.80
C LYS A 131 12.74 -15.77 10.57
N PHE A 132 12.61 -14.57 10.01
CA PHE A 132 13.40 -14.12 8.88
C PHE A 132 14.90 -14.18 9.20
N ARG A 133 15.31 -13.58 10.32
CA ARG A 133 16.72 -13.57 10.75
C ARG A 133 17.25 -14.97 11.00
N CYS A 134 16.46 -15.86 11.62
CA CYS A 134 16.86 -17.25 11.81
C CYS A 134 17.19 -17.98 10.50
N VAL A 135 16.51 -17.64 9.40
CA VAL A 135 16.70 -18.31 8.11
C VAL A 135 17.72 -17.59 7.22
N PHE A 136 17.72 -16.26 7.22
CA PHE A 136 18.44 -15.44 6.24
C PHE A 136 19.57 -14.58 6.82
N ASP A 137 19.78 -14.53 8.13
CA ASP A 137 20.84 -13.75 8.78
C ASP A 137 21.76 -14.68 9.59
N LYS A 138 22.81 -15.20 8.94
CA LYS A 138 23.82 -16.06 9.59
C LYS A 138 24.91 -15.22 10.26
N GLY A 139 24.54 -14.46 11.30
CA GLY A 139 25.46 -13.54 11.98
C GLY A 139 25.43 -13.55 13.51
N SER A 140 24.45 -14.20 14.15
CA SER A 140 24.43 -14.36 15.61
C SER A 140 23.88 -15.72 16.00
N SER A 141 24.65 -16.77 15.72
CA SER A 141 24.55 -17.96 16.55
C SER A 141 25.12 -17.60 17.92
N THR A 142 24.27 -17.09 18.80
CA THR A 142 24.43 -17.33 20.22
C THR A 142 23.05 -17.73 20.76
N SER A 143 23.00 -18.92 21.33
CA SER A 143 21.82 -19.63 21.84
C SER A 143 20.95 -20.30 20.77
N GLU A 144 21.36 -21.53 20.48
CA GLU A 144 20.63 -22.66 19.90
C GLU A 144 19.35 -23.04 20.69
N GLU A 145 18.77 -22.13 21.48
CA GLU A 145 17.60 -22.35 22.34
C GLU A 145 16.33 -21.61 21.88
N GLN A 146 16.40 -20.69 20.91
CA GLN A 146 15.19 -20.00 20.43
C GLN A 146 14.57 -20.61 19.16
N CYS A 147 15.26 -21.53 18.49
CA CYS A 147 14.73 -22.24 17.31
C CYS A 147 13.91 -23.50 17.67
N LEU A 148 13.96 -23.95 18.94
CA LEU A 148 13.28 -25.17 19.39
C LEU A 148 11.78 -25.00 19.71
N HIS A 149 11.21 -23.80 19.61
CA HIS A 149 9.75 -23.62 19.79
C HIS A 149 8.94 -23.76 18.49
N PHE A 150 9.54 -24.26 17.42
CA PHE A 150 8.81 -24.73 16.23
C PHE A 150 8.94 -26.25 16.11
N SER A 151 8.37 -26.96 17.08
CA SER A 151 7.99 -28.36 16.86
C SER A 151 6.56 -28.39 16.33
N PRO A 152 6.30 -28.98 15.15
CA PRO A 152 4.98 -29.49 14.85
C PRO A 152 4.82 -30.77 15.67
N VAL A 153 4.18 -30.70 16.84
CA VAL A 153 3.55 -31.89 17.41
C VAL A 153 2.18 -31.98 16.78
N GLU A 154 2.12 -32.76 15.71
CA GLU A 154 0.90 -33.45 15.34
C GLU A 154 0.45 -34.34 16.51
N GLN A 155 -0.87 -34.39 16.69
CA GLN A 155 -1.65 -35.59 17.00
C GLN A 155 -1.81 -36.03 18.47
N GLU A 156 -3.06 -36.42 18.76
CA GLU A 156 -3.65 -36.98 19.98
C GLU A 156 -3.97 -35.94 21.07
N ILE A 157 -5.24 -35.62 21.38
CA ILE A 157 -6.40 -36.48 21.71
C ILE A 157 -7.70 -35.88 21.16
#